data_AF-A0A101EQY5-F1
#
_entry.id   AF-A0A101EQY5-F1
#
_cell.length_a   1.000
_cell.length_b   1.000
_cell.length_c   1.000
_cell.angle_alpha   90.00
_cell.angle_beta   90.00
_cell.angle_gamma   90.00
#
_symmetry.space_group_name_H-M   'P 1'
#
loop_
_entity.id
_entity.type
_entity.pdbx_description
1 polymer ?
#
loop_
_entity_poly.entity_id
_entity_poly.type
_entity_poly.pdbx_seq_one_letter_code
_entity_poly.pdbx_strand_id
1 'polypeptide(L)'
;MFEKYTSFVFKNRKRIFALVLVINILALFGLFRLHFTTEFSILMPQKSHQKEIYDRMNTIFKSGEQLAVMVKMNTDPLSREGLNKVFEIKERLSSIEGVKTVITPVPEKFPSASGSWKQKAWQKRSTKIF
;
A
#
# COMPACT_ATOMS: atom_id res chain seq x y z
N MET A 1 38.92 14.05 44.36
CA MET A 1 38.76 13.61 42.95
C MET A 1 37.79 14.51 42.19
N PHE A 2 36.62 14.83 42.75
CA PHE A 2 35.64 15.77 42.18
C PHE A 2 36.19 17.18 41.89
N GLU A 3 37.00 17.75 42.78
CA GLU A 3 37.55 19.10 42.60
C GLU A 3 38.48 19.25 41.38
N LYS A 4 39.23 18.20 41.04
CA LYS A 4 40.04 18.16 39.81
C LYS A 4 39.16 18.09 38.55
N TYR A 5 38.01 17.43 38.66
CA TYR A 5 37.06 17.29 37.55
C TYR A 5 36.31 18.61 37.29
N THR A 6 35.82 19.25 38.35
CA THR A 6 35.11 20.53 38.25
C THR A 6 36.03 21.64 37.74
N SER A 7 37.26 21.73 38.25
CA SER A 7 38.24 22.71 37.77
C SER A 7 38.63 22.50 36.30
N PHE A 8 38.75 21.24 35.84
CA PHE A 8 38.99 20.92 34.42
C PHE A 8 37.82 21.36 33.52
N VAL A 9 36.57 21.09 33.95
CA VAL A 9 35.37 21.48 33.21
C VAL A 9 35.24 23.00 33.13
N PHE A 10 35.48 23.72 34.23
CA PHE A 10 35.43 25.18 34.26
C PHE A 10 36.51 25.82 33.37
N LYS A 11 37.74 25.30 33.39
CA LYS A 11 38.86 25.79 32.58
C LYS A 11 38.61 25.60 31.08
N ASN A 12 37.96 24.49 30.70
CA ASN A 12 37.75 24.11 29.30
C ASN A 12 36.30 24.28 28.81
N ARG A 13 35.46 25.04 29.52
CA ARG A 13 34.00 25.12 29.29
C ARG A 13 33.60 25.34 27.83
N LYS A 14 34.30 26.21 27.11
CA LYS A 14 34.01 26.52 25.69
C LYS A 14 34.28 25.33 24.76
N ARG A 15 35.35 24.57 25.02
CA ARG A 15 35.71 23.37 24.25
C ARG A 15 34.74 22.23 24.52
N ILE A 16 34.36 22.04 25.79
CA ILE A 16 33.39 21.02 26.17
C ILE A 16 32.02 21.34 25.57
N PHE A 17 31.58 22.60 25.62
CA PHE A 17 30.33 23.02 24.99
C PHE A 17 30.35 22.78 23.47
N ALA A 18 31.43 23.18 22.79
CA ALA A 18 31.58 22.92 21.36
C ALA A 18 31.56 21.41 21.03
N LEU A 19 32.24 20.59 21.83
CA LEU A 19 32.25 19.14 21.67
C LEU A 19 30.84 18.54 21.82
N VAL A 20 30.12 18.92 22.87
CA VAL A 20 28.73 18.47 23.11
C VAL A 20 27.82 18.89 21.96
N LEU A 21 27.98 20.12 21.46
CA LEU A 21 27.21 20.63 20.33
C LEU A 21 27.48 19.83 19.06
N VAL A 22 28.75 19.52 18.75
CA VAL A 22 29.12 18.67 17.62
C VAL A 22 28.54 17.27 17.75
N ILE A 23 28.61 16.65 18.93
CA ILE A 23 28.03 15.32 19.18
C ILE A 23 26.52 15.33 18.92
N ASN A 24 25.81 16.38 19.36
CA ASN A 24 24.37 16.51 19.11
C ASN A 24 24.05 16.67 17.62
N ILE A 25 24.84 17.47 16.88
CA ILE A 25 24.67 17.62 15.44
C ILE A 25 24.91 16.29 14.71
N LEU A 26 25.93 15.52 15.11
CA LEU A 26 26.19 14.19 14.56
C LEU A 26 25.05 13.22 14.88
N ALA A 27 24.48 13.29 16.08
CA ALA A 27 23.33 12.48 16.47
C ALA A 27 22.09 12.83 15.62
N LEU A 28 21.84 14.11 15.37
CA LEU A 28 20.79 14.58 14.45
C LEU A 28 21.00 14.05 13.04
N PHE A 29 22.24 13.95 12.57
CA PHE A 29 22.55 13.36 11.27
C PHE A 29 22.15 11.89 11.18
N GLY A 30 22.17 11.17 12.31
CA GLY A 30 21.67 9.80 12.42
C GLY A 30 20.18 9.66 12.14
N LEU A 31 19.38 10.71 12.36
CA LEU A 31 17.94 10.69 12.06
C LEU A 31 17.67 10.54 10.56
N PHE A 32 18.53 11.08 9.69
CA PHE A 32 18.40 10.92 8.23
C PHE A 32 18.69 9.49 7.76
N ARG A 33 19.27 8.62 8.60
CA ARG A 33 19.46 7.20 8.32
C ARG A 33 18.33 6.31 8.84
N LEU A 34 17.32 6.88 9.49
CA LEU A 34 16.18 6.10 9.97
C LEU A 34 15.32 5.65 8.78
N HIS A 35 15.39 4.37 8.45
CA HIS A 35 14.47 3.73 7.53
C HIS A 35 13.28 3.17 8.32
N PHE A 36 12.12 3.81 8.19
CA PHE A 36 10.87 3.30 8.75
C PHE A 36 10.32 2.22 7.82
N THR A 37 10.56 0.95 8.14
CA THR A 37 9.88 -0.16 7.48
C THR A 37 8.49 -0.32 8.08
N THR A 38 7.45 0.12 7.38
CA THR A 38 6.03 -0.01 7.76
C THR A 38 5.46 -1.39 7.47
N GLU A 39 6.31 -2.41 7.36
CA GLU A 39 5.85 -3.76 7.15
C GLU A 39 5.41 -4.38 8.47
N PHE A 40 4.17 -4.85 8.54
CA PHE A 40 3.66 -5.62 9.69
C PHE A 40 4.46 -6.93 9.93
N SER A 41 5.28 -7.36 8.95
CA SER A 41 6.20 -8.49 9.05
C SER A 41 7.23 -8.35 10.18
N ILE A 42 7.54 -7.12 10.62
CA ILE A 42 8.46 -6.86 11.74
C ILE A 42 7.93 -7.36 13.09
N LEU A 43 6.59 -7.44 13.22
CA LEU A 43 5.93 -7.92 14.43
C LEU A 43 5.90 -9.45 14.51
N MET A 44 6.25 -10.14 13.42
CA MET A 44 6.33 -11.60 13.41
C MET A 44 7.64 -12.09 14.04
N PRO A 45 7.64 -13.25 14.72
CA PRO A 45 8.87 -13.85 15.23
C PRO A 45 9.86 -14.14 14.09
N GLN A 46 11.00 -13.46 14.12
CA GLN A 46 11.99 -13.44 13.03
C GLN A 46 12.60 -14.82 12.71
N LYS A 47 12.57 -15.76 13.66
CA LYS A 47 13.10 -17.12 13.53
C LYS A 47 12.00 -18.20 13.53
N SER A 48 10.86 -17.90 12.91
CA SER A 48 9.75 -18.85 12.79
C SER A 48 9.68 -19.43 11.37
N HIS A 49 9.22 -20.67 11.26
CA HIS A 49 8.95 -21.30 9.97
C HIS A 49 7.92 -20.51 9.16
N GLN A 50 6.96 -19.88 9.85
CA GLN A 50 5.92 -19.04 9.26
C GLN A 50 6.51 -17.79 8.59
N LYS A 51 7.53 -17.17 9.20
CA LYS A 51 8.25 -16.04 8.58
C LYS A 51 8.98 -16.46 7.31
N GLU A 52 9.61 -17.64 7.30
CA GLU A 52 10.28 -18.16 6.10
C GLU A 52 9.29 -18.38 4.94
N ILE A 53 8.13 -18.98 5.22
CA ILE A 53 7.08 -19.18 4.22
C ILE A 53 6.57 -17.83 3.71
N TYR A 54 6.30 -16.88 4.62
CA TYR A 54 5.86 -15.54 4.27
C TYR A 54 6.88 -14.82 3.37
N ASP A 55 8.17 -14.89 3.69
CA ASP A 55 9.24 -14.25 2.90
C ASP A 55 9.38 -14.88 1.51
N ARG A 56 9.26 -16.20 1.41
CA ARG A 56 9.22 -16.90 0.10
C ARG A 56 8.01 -16.45 -0.72
N MET A 57 6.83 -16.37 -0.11
CA MET A 57 5.63 -15.87 -0.79
C MET A 57 5.80 -14.42 -1.25
N ASN A 58 6.32 -13.55 -0.39
CA ASN A 58 6.53 -12.14 -0.72
C ASN A 58 7.56 -11.96 -1.85
N THR A 59 8.58 -12.82 -1.92
CA THR A 59 9.58 -12.79 -2.99
C THR A 59 8.97 -13.17 -4.35
N ILE A 60 8.07 -14.15 -4.38
CA ILE A 60 7.45 -14.66 -5.62
C ILE A 60 6.33 -13.74 -6.08
N PHE A 61 5.42 -13.38 -5.17
CA PHE A 61 4.21 -12.65 -5.51
C PHE A 61 4.37 -11.14 -5.45
N LYS A 62 5.43 -10.62 -4.79
CA LYS A 62 5.64 -9.21 -4.45
C LYS A 62 4.35 -8.59 -3.91
N SER A 63 4.15 -8.61 -2.60
CA SER A 63 2.98 -7.93 -2.03
C SER A 63 3.06 -6.43 -2.38
N GLY A 64 2.14 -6.00 -3.23
CA GLY A 64 1.95 -4.57 -3.49
C GLY A 64 1.16 -3.98 -2.35
N GLU A 65 1.50 -2.76 -1.94
CA GLU A 65 0.64 -2.02 -1.03
C GLU A 65 -0.71 -1.77 -1.70
N GLN A 66 -1.78 -2.26 -1.08
CA GLN A 66 -3.13 -2.05 -1.58
C GLN A 66 -3.77 -0.88 -0.83
N LEU A 67 -4.15 0.16 -1.58
CA LEU A 67 -4.93 1.29 -1.06
C LEU A 67 -6.41 1.10 -1.40
N ALA A 68 -7.27 1.09 -0.37
CA ALA A 68 -8.72 1.12 -0.57
C ALA A 68 -9.21 2.56 -0.61
N VAL A 69 -9.81 2.98 -1.73
CA VAL A 69 -10.31 4.34 -1.95
C VAL A 69 -11.84 4.32 -2.01
N MET A 70 -12.49 5.16 -1.21
CA MET A 70 -13.94 5.36 -1.26
C MET A 70 -14.26 6.66 -2.00
N VAL A 71 -15.10 6.56 -3.03
CA VAL A 71 -15.53 7.70 -3.84
C VAL A 71 -17.01 7.97 -3.57
N LYS A 72 -17.33 9.20 -3.17
CA LYS A 72 -18.72 9.66 -3.06
C LYS A 72 -19.19 10.21 -4.41
N MET A 73 -20.30 9.70 -4.93
CA MET A 73 -20.89 10.14 -6.19
C MET A 73 -22.29 10.70 -5.95
N ASN A 74 -22.64 11.76 -6.69
CA ASN A 74 -24.00 12.34 -6.68
C ASN A 74 -24.95 11.63 -7.68
N THR A 75 -24.41 10.73 -8.50
CA THR A 75 -25.13 9.96 -9.51
C THR A 75 -25.05 8.49 -9.14
N ASP A 76 -26.09 7.71 -9.43
CA ASP A 76 -26.07 6.24 -9.26
C ASP A 76 -24.89 5.65 -10.05
N PRO A 77 -23.92 4.98 -9.38
CA PRO A 77 -22.75 4.37 -10.02
C PRO A 77 -23.07 3.31 -11.08
N LEU A 78 -24.27 2.72 -11.03
CA LEU A 78 -24.71 1.69 -11.97
C LEU A 78 -25.48 2.27 -13.17
N SER A 79 -25.83 3.55 -13.14
CA SER A 79 -26.40 4.25 -14.30
C SER A 79 -25.35 4.41 -15.40
N ARG A 80 -25.78 4.64 -16.66
CA ARG A 80 -24.84 4.88 -17.77
C ARG A 80 -23.86 6.02 -17.49
N GLU A 81 -24.36 7.12 -16.91
CA GLU A 81 -23.53 8.27 -16.55
C GLU A 81 -22.59 7.94 -15.38
N GLY A 82 -23.08 7.21 -14.37
CA GLY A 82 -22.27 6.74 -13.24
C GLY A 82 -21.14 5.82 -13.66
N LEU A 83 -21.42 4.86 -14.55
CA LEU A 83 -20.41 3.94 -15.10
C LEU A 83 -19.31 4.70 -15.83
N ASN A 84 -19.67 5.67 -16.68
CA ASN A 84 -18.70 6.52 -17.37
C ASN A 84 -17.80 7.27 -16.38
N LYS A 85 -18.37 7.82 -15.30
CA LYS A 85 -17.60 8.49 -14.23
C LYS A 85 -16.68 7.51 -13.49
N VAL A 86 -17.12 6.29 -13.20
CA VAL A 86 -16.28 5.26 -12.55
C VAL A 86 -15.07 4.91 -13.43
N PHE A 87 -15.27 4.74 -14.74
CA PHE A 87 -14.16 4.46 -15.65
C PHE A 87 -13.22 5.65 -15.82
N GLU A 88 -13.75 6.88 -15.83
CA GLU A 88 -12.92 8.09 -15.84
C GLU A 88 -12.03 8.17 -14.59
N ILE A 89 -12.58 7.90 -13.40
CA ILE A 89 -11.82 7.89 -12.14
C ILE A 89 -10.76 6.79 -12.17
N LYS A 90 -11.11 5.59 -12.65
CA LYS A 90 -10.15 4.49 -12.81
C LYS A 90 -8.97 4.90 -13.68
N GLU A 91 -9.23 5.54 -14.82
CA GLU A 91 -8.18 5.96 -15.75
C GLU A 91 -7.27 7.02 -15.10
N ARG A 92 -7.86 8.00 -14.41
CA ARG A 92 -7.12 9.03 -13.66
C ARG A 92 -6.26 8.44 -12.55
N LEU A 93 -6.73 7.40 -11.86
CA LEU A 93 -5.95 6.73 -10.81
C LEU A 93 -4.84 5.85 -11.42
N SER A 94 -5.11 5.23 -12.57
CA SER A 94 -4.15 4.36 -13.26
C SER A 94 -3.02 5.14 -13.92
N SER A 95 -3.21 6.43 -14.20
CA SER A 95 -2.17 7.31 -14.77
C SER A 95 -1.21 7.90 -13.73
N ILE A 96 -1.45 7.69 -12.44
CA ILE A 96 -0.56 8.14 -11.37
C ILE A 96 0.71 7.27 -11.38
N GLU A 97 1.88 7.92 -11.43
CA GLU A 97 3.17 7.23 -11.35
C GLU A 97 3.25 6.39 -10.06
N GLY A 98 3.59 5.11 -10.20
CA GLY A 98 3.65 4.15 -9.10
C GLY A 98 2.39 3.32 -8.89
N VAL A 99 1.25 3.66 -9.53
CA VAL A 99 0.05 2.83 -9.48
C VAL A 99 0.12 1.75 -10.57
N LYS A 100 0.23 0.48 -10.15
CA LYS A 100 0.31 -0.66 -11.10
C LYS A 100 -1.06 -1.11 -11.60
N THR A 101 -2.07 -1.13 -10.73
CA THR A 101 -3.40 -1.66 -11.06
C THR A 101 -4.45 -0.96 -10.22
N VAL A 102 -5.55 -0.58 -10.85
CA VAL A 102 -6.76 -0.07 -10.19
C VAL A 102 -7.90 -1.06 -10.40
N ILE A 103 -8.46 -1.56 -9.31
CA ILE A 103 -9.58 -2.52 -9.32
C ILE A 103 -10.87 -1.77 -8.99
N THR A 104 -11.81 -1.76 -9.93
CA THR A 104 -13.13 -1.16 -9.75
C THR A 104 -14.17 -2.20 -9.31
N PRO A 105 -15.22 -1.80 -8.58
CA PRO A 105 -16.33 -2.71 -8.24
C PRO A 105 -17.19 -3.09 -9.46
N VAL A 106 -16.99 -2.42 -10.59
CA VAL A 106 -17.69 -2.64 -11.86
C VAL A 106 -16.77 -3.40 -12.83
N PRO A 107 -17.25 -4.48 -13.49
CA PRO A 107 -16.47 -5.20 -14.49
C PRO A 107 -16.33 -4.39 -15.79
N GLU A 108 -15.17 -4.48 -16.44
CA GLU A 108 -14.90 -3.80 -17.73
C GLU A 108 -15.76 -4.33 -18.89
N LYS A 109 -16.14 -5.61 -18.81
CA LYS A 109 -17.00 -6.28 -19.78
C LYS A 109 -18.15 -6.92 -19.02
N PHE A 110 -19.36 -6.46 -19.28
CA PHE A 110 -20.53 -7.21 -18.87
C PHE A 110 -20.56 -8.50 -19.69
N PRO A 111 -20.67 -9.69 -19.05
CA PRO A 111 -20.93 -10.90 -19.79
C PRO A 111 -22.24 -10.70 -20.53
N SER A 112 -22.18 -10.52 -21.84
CA SER A 112 -23.37 -10.38 -22.65
C SER A 112 -24.23 -11.62 -22.42
N ALA A 113 -25.51 -11.42 -22.11
CA ALA A 113 -26.50 -12.48 -22.03
C ALA A 113 -26.78 -13.14 -23.40
N SER A 114 -25.79 -13.16 -24.31
CA SER A 114 -25.78 -13.83 -25.61
C SER A 114 -25.12 -15.20 -25.55
N GLY A 115 -24.96 -15.78 -24.36
CA GLY A 115 -24.64 -17.20 -24.21
C GLY A 115 -25.74 -18.05 -24.88
N SER A 116 -25.40 -18.62 -26.03
CA SER A 116 -26.24 -19.45 -26.93
C SER A 116 -26.95 -20.64 -26.25
N TRP A 117 -26.67 -20.90 -24.98
CA TRP A 117 -27.27 -21.96 -24.18
C TRP A 117 -28.75 -21.71 -23.86
N LYS A 118 -29.20 -20.45 -23.72
CA LYS A 118 -30.63 -20.16 -23.43
C LYS A 118 -31.54 -20.37 -24.65
N GLN A 119 -31.06 -20.14 -25.87
CA GLN A 119 -31.85 -20.34 -27.09
C GLN A 119 -32.04 -21.84 -27.41
N LYS A 120 -30.99 -22.66 -27.21
CA LYS A 120 -31.09 -24.13 -27.36
C LYS A 120 -32.04 -24.77 -26.35
N ALA A 121 -32.08 -24.26 -25.12
CA ALA A 121 -32.97 -24.78 -24.08
C ALA A 121 -34.46 -24.45 -24.33
N TRP A 122 -34.75 -23.30 -24.95
CA TRP A 122 -36.12 -22.89 -25.29
C TRP A 122 -36.67 -23.64 -26.50
N GLN A 123 -35.87 -23.84 -27.56
CA GLN A 123 -36.27 -24.64 -28.73
C GLN A 123 -36.53 -26.11 -28.40
N LYS A 124 -35.72 -26.71 -27.51
CA LYS A 124 -35.89 -28.13 -27.12
C LYS A 124 -37.11 -28.36 -26.22
N ARG A 125 -37.66 -27.32 -25.59
CA ARG A 125 -38.89 -27.36 -24.80
C ARG A 125 -40.14 -27.17 -25.68
N SER A 126 -40.07 -26.37 -26.74
CA SER A 126 -41.21 -26.13 -27.64
C SER A 126 -41.45 -27.26 -28.65
N THR A 127 -40.49 -28.16 -28.89
CA THR A 127 -40.67 -29.36 -29.75
C THR A 127 -41.21 -30.59 -29.01
N LYS A 128 -41.48 -30.49 -27.71
CA LYS A 128 -42.08 -31.58 -26.90
C LYS A 128 -43.56 -31.36 -26.56
N ILE A 129 -44.19 -30.31 -27.11
CA ILE A 129 -45.60 -29.96 -26.82
C ILE A 129 -46.45 -29.94 -28.11
N PHE A 130 -45.98 -30.59 -29.18
CA PHE A 130 -46.82 -31.01 -30.31
C PHE A 130 -46.44 -32.43 -30.71
#